data_AF-R5Q5H1-F1
#
_entry.id   AF-R5Q5H1-F1
#
_cell.length_a   1.000
_cell.length_b   1.000
_cell.length_c   1.000
_cell.angle_alpha   90.00
_cell.angle_beta   90.00
_cell.angle_gamma   90.00
#
_symmetry.space_group_name_H-M   'P 1'
#
loop_
_entity.id
_entity.type
_entity.pdbx_description
1 polymer ?
#
loop_
_entity_poly.entity_id
_entity_poly.type
_entity_poly.pdbx_seq_one_letter_code
_entity_poly.pdbx_strand_id
1 'polypeptide(L)'
;MSRKLFTFAAIFLSTLLFAEFSQAAVAKGKAGKKNEEVVLTSDGGMEWDSNKKTFTAEKKALAVRGDTALGADRMTAFYREVAGKSNEFFRVTATGNVIITTPKQVIYADRADYEIEKSVIILKGNPVKLVAGDERMTSKELELWQDKNMAVAKKSVVAQKDARRLESETVKAYFAKKGAKNDIERFEAEDGVKITNGKETVTGDSGVYYVASERAVLTGNVKIEQGGNYILGEVADINMKTGVSRLQTPASAEREKGKVRGVFLPEKKRKSNKIESNPAPLPKETVSPKKKDEKHNDSASNGKLLGTSDAA
;
A
#
# COMPACT_ATOMS: atom_id res chain seq x y z
N MET A 1 -0.10 27.39 -12.19
CA MET A 1 -0.60 26.03 -11.87
C MET A 1 0.49 25.29 -11.13
N SER A 2 0.24 24.87 -9.89
CA SER A 2 1.27 24.37 -8.96
C SER A 2 1.85 23.04 -9.43
N ARG A 3 3.16 23.01 -9.70
CA ARG A 3 3.96 21.81 -9.97
C ARG A 3 4.28 21.14 -8.63
N LYS A 4 3.47 20.16 -8.21
CA LYS A 4 3.81 19.32 -7.06
C LYS A 4 4.80 18.23 -7.53
N LEU A 5 5.95 18.17 -6.87
CA LEU A 5 6.97 17.14 -7.03
C LEU A 5 6.35 15.77 -6.68
N PHE A 6 6.54 14.75 -7.51
CA PHE A 6 5.94 13.43 -7.33
C PHE A 6 6.93 12.49 -6.65
N THR A 7 7.09 12.67 -5.34
CA THR A 7 7.87 11.73 -4.51
C THR A 7 6.98 10.52 -4.18
N PHE A 8 7.44 9.31 -4.47
CA PHE A 8 6.90 8.11 -3.81
C PHE A 8 7.27 8.24 -2.32
N ALA A 9 6.28 8.18 -1.44
CA ALA A 9 6.44 8.47 -0.03
C ALA A 9 7.50 7.55 0.56
N ALA A 10 8.50 8.17 1.18
CA ALA A 10 9.56 7.45 1.85
C ALA A 10 8.97 6.66 3.04
N ILE A 11 9.00 5.33 2.92
CA ILE A 11 8.55 4.37 3.93
C ILE A 11 9.54 4.45 5.11
N PHE A 12 9.18 5.15 6.17
CA PHE A 12 9.98 5.19 7.39
C PHE A 12 9.65 3.97 8.24
N LEU A 13 10.61 3.06 8.40
CA LEU A 13 10.47 1.97 9.36
C LEU A 13 11.80 1.59 10.01
N SER A 14 12.49 2.59 10.57
CA SER A 14 13.79 2.43 11.21
C SER A 14 13.78 2.44 12.75
N THR A 15 12.62 2.34 13.41
CA THR A 15 12.54 2.53 14.88
C THR A 15 11.72 1.48 15.63
N LEU A 16 11.57 0.26 15.11
CA LEU A 16 11.28 -0.88 15.97
C LEU A 16 12.61 -1.50 16.44
N LEU A 17 13.31 -0.85 17.38
CA LEU A 17 14.26 -1.57 18.25
C LEU A 17 13.49 -1.91 19.53
N PHE A 18 13.14 -3.18 19.66
CA PHE A 18 12.66 -3.75 20.91
C PHE A 18 13.84 -4.38 21.62
N ALA A 19 14.59 -3.58 22.39
CA ALA A 19 15.55 -4.09 23.37
C ALA A 19 15.84 -3.02 24.43
N GLU A 20 15.17 -3.17 25.58
CA GLU A 20 15.68 -3.17 26.97
C GLU A 20 14.55 -2.78 27.91
N PHE A 21 13.77 -3.77 28.38
CA PHE A 21 12.94 -3.62 29.56
C PHE A 21 13.87 -3.57 30.78
N SER A 22 14.30 -2.37 31.16
CA SER A 22 14.83 -2.14 32.51
C SER A 22 13.66 -1.70 33.37
N GLN A 23 13.26 -2.53 34.34
CA GLN A 23 12.37 -2.06 35.40
C GLN A 23 13.06 -0.94 36.17
N ALA A 24 12.50 0.27 36.14
CA ALA A 24 12.75 1.27 37.16
C ALA A 24 11.52 2.19 37.30
N ALA A 25 11.17 2.44 38.54
CA ALA A 25 10.00 3.18 39.00
C ALA A 25 9.85 4.59 38.41
N VAL A 26 8.61 5.09 38.49
CA VAL A 26 8.16 6.46 38.19
C VAL A 26 9.15 7.52 38.68
N ALA A 27 9.73 8.29 37.76
CA ALA A 27 10.34 9.58 38.08
C ALA A 27 10.23 10.56 36.89
N LYS A 28 9.66 11.74 37.15
CA LYS A 28 9.58 12.90 36.23
C LYS A 28 10.99 13.44 35.92
N GLY A 29 11.30 13.71 34.65
CA GLY A 29 12.47 14.53 34.28
C GLY A 29 12.78 14.57 32.78
N LYS A 30 12.95 15.77 32.22
CA LYS A 30 13.01 16.11 30.77
C LYS A 30 14.31 15.73 30.03
N ALA A 31 14.10 15.40 28.74
CA ALA A 31 14.84 15.76 27.52
C ALA A 31 16.37 15.55 27.44
N GLY A 32 16.74 14.33 27.03
CA GLY A 32 17.86 14.05 26.12
C GLY A 32 17.41 12.90 25.22
N LYS A 33 17.77 12.87 23.93
CA LYS A 33 17.42 11.77 22.99
C LYS A 33 18.12 10.47 23.46
N LYS A 34 17.51 9.82 24.44
CA LYS A 34 17.90 8.57 25.09
C LYS A 34 17.00 7.45 24.57
N ASN A 35 17.54 6.23 24.58
CA ASN A 35 16.88 4.97 24.27
C ASN A 35 15.42 5.00 24.75
N GLU A 36 14.49 5.19 23.82
CA GLU A 36 13.07 5.34 24.16
C GLU A 36 12.58 4.02 24.74
N GLU A 37 12.03 4.09 25.95
CA GLU A 37 11.46 2.95 26.66
C GLU A 37 10.33 2.33 25.84
N VAL A 38 10.29 1.00 25.83
CA VAL A 38 9.18 0.24 25.26
C VAL A 38 8.14 0.05 26.36
N VAL A 39 6.94 0.60 26.16
CA VAL A 39 5.80 0.36 27.03
C VAL A 39 4.94 -0.73 26.41
N LEU A 40 4.77 -1.86 27.11
CA LEU A 40 3.85 -2.92 26.72
C LEU A 40 2.63 -2.92 27.64
N THR A 41 1.44 -3.07 27.05
CA THR A 41 0.15 -3.17 27.75
C THR A 41 -0.69 -4.29 27.13
N SER A 42 -1.61 -4.88 27.88
CA SER A 42 -2.62 -5.81 27.33
C SER A 42 -3.83 -5.95 28.25
N ASP A 43 -4.98 -6.30 27.67
CA ASP A 43 -6.25 -6.48 28.38
C ASP A 43 -6.36 -7.89 29.01
N GLY A 44 -5.62 -8.87 28.49
CA GLY A 44 -5.69 -10.28 28.89
C GLY A 44 -4.66 -10.70 29.93
N GLY A 45 -3.84 -9.77 30.41
CA GLY A 45 -2.73 -10.04 31.32
C GLY A 45 -1.44 -10.39 30.62
N MET A 46 -0.37 -10.48 31.41
CA MET A 46 0.97 -10.82 30.94
C MET A 46 1.49 -12.03 31.70
N GLU A 47 2.08 -12.97 30.97
CA GLU A 47 2.66 -14.19 31.50
C GLU A 47 4.17 -14.20 31.25
N TRP A 48 4.93 -14.46 32.31
CA TRP A 48 6.34 -14.80 32.21
C TRP A 48 6.50 -16.30 32.45
N ASP A 49 6.86 -17.06 31.41
CA ASP A 49 7.08 -18.50 31.50
C ASP A 49 8.59 -18.79 31.42
N SER A 50 9.19 -19.08 32.58
CA SER A 50 10.62 -19.38 32.69
C SER A 50 11.03 -20.74 32.14
N ASN A 51 10.09 -21.66 31.95
CA ASN A 51 10.36 -22.98 31.38
C ASN A 51 10.40 -22.88 29.86
N LYS A 52 9.46 -22.14 29.28
CA LYS A 52 9.42 -21.85 27.82
C LYS A 52 10.37 -20.73 27.40
N LYS A 53 10.92 -19.98 28.37
CA LYS A 53 11.74 -18.77 28.14
C LYS A 53 11.01 -17.73 27.29
N THR A 54 9.76 -17.47 27.66
CA THR A 54 8.88 -16.54 26.96
C THR A 54 8.24 -15.53 27.90
N PHE A 55 8.00 -14.34 27.37
CA PHE A 55 7.12 -13.33 27.96
C PHE A 55 5.98 -13.04 27.00
N THR A 56 4.74 -13.23 27.44
CA THR A 56 3.54 -13.15 26.59
C THR A 56 2.57 -12.12 27.11
N ALA A 57 2.12 -11.22 26.23
CA ALA A 57 1.00 -10.31 26.45
C ALA A 57 -0.21 -10.83 25.68
N GLU A 58 -1.31 -11.08 26.39
CA GLU A 58 -2.54 -11.67 25.85
C GLU A 58 -3.62 -10.63 25.64
N LYS A 59 -4.44 -10.78 24.59
CA LYS A 59 -5.60 -9.93 24.22
C LYS A 59 -5.27 -8.44 24.08
N LYS A 60 -5.34 -7.94 22.84
CA LYS A 60 -5.06 -6.53 22.51
C LYS A 60 -3.74 -6.06 23.10
N ALA A 61 -2.70 -6.87 22.89
CA ALA A 61 -1.34 -6.48 23.21
C ALA A 61 -1.00 -5.22 22.42
N LEU A 62 -0.51 -4.21 23.12
CA LEU A 62 -0.08 -2.94 22.54
C LEU A 62 1.30 -2.61 23.09
N ALA A 63 2.26 -2.51 22.17
CA ALA A 63 3.61 -2.07 22.45
C ALA A 63 3.84 -0.69 21.82
N VAL A 64 4.33 0.26 22.61
CA VAL A 64 4.59 1.64 22.18
C VAL A 64 6.03 2.01 22.47
N ARG A 65 6.70 2.64 21.50
CA ARG A 65 8.04 3.20 21.64
C ARG A 65 8.13 4.50 20.84
N GLY A 66 8.34 5.60 21.54
CA GLY A 66 8.34 6.93 20.93
C GLY A 66 7.03 7.22 20.21
N ASP A 67 7.11 7.44 18.90
CA ASP A 67 5.99 7.71 18.01
C ASP A 67 5.45 6.47 17.27
N THR A 68 5.99 5.30 17.59
CA THR A 68 5.67 4.03 16.95
C THR A 68 4.86 3.14 17.89
N ALA A 69 3.77 2.59 17.37
CA ALA A 69 2.91 1.64 18.08
C ALA A 69 2.76 0.34 17.27
N LEU A 70 2.84 -0.80 17.95
CA LEU A 70 2.53 -2.13 17.45
C LEU A 70 1.35 -2.65 18.26
N GLY A 71 0.22 -2.89 17.62
CA GLY A 71 -0.94 -3.57 18.19
C GLY A 71 -1.07 -4.99 17.62
N ALA A 72 -1.53 -5.94 18.43
CA ALA A 72 -1.88 -7.29 18.01
C ALA A 72 -2.83 -7.97 19.01
N ASP A 73 -3.43 -9.09 18.63
CA ASP A 73 -4.23 -9.89 19.56
C ASP A 73 -3.35 -10.52 20.66
N ARG A 74 -2.14 -10.95 20.29
CA ARG A 74 -1.13 -11.51 21.20
C ARG A 74 0.28 -11.12 20.79
N MET A 75 1.14 -10.87 21.76
CA MET A 75 2.59 -10.74 21.56
C MET A 75 3.36 -11.70 22.45
N THR A 76 4.38 -12.36 21.90
CA THR A 76 5.30 -13.23 22.62
C THR A 76 6.73 -12.82 22.33
N ALA A 77 7.48 -12.49 23.37
CA ALA A 77 8.90 -12.25 23.31
C ALA A 77 9.66 -13.49 23.82
N PHE A 78 10.66 -13.94 23.08
CA PHE A 78 11.50 -15.08 23.41
C PHE A 78 12.84 -14.57 23.92
N TYR A 79 13.27 -15.12 25.05
CA TYR A 79 14.52 -14.72 25.69
C TYR A 79 15.42 -15.91 26.00
N ARG A 80 16.68 -15.61 26.31
CA ARG A 80 17.64 -16.56 26.87
C ARG A 80 18.25 -15.97 28.13
N GLU A 81 18.57 -16.85 29.08
CA GLU A 81 19.30 -16.47 30.28
C GLU A 81 20.79 -16.41 29.94
N VAL A 82 21.45 -15.34 30.40
CA VAL A 82 22.89 -15.16 30.24
C VAL A 82 23.48 -14.99 31.63
N ALA A 83 24.44 -15.85 31.97
CA ALA A 83 25.04 -15.87 33.31
C ALA A 83 25.60 -14.48 33.68
N GLY A 84 25.18 -13.97 34.84
CA GLY A 84 25.61 -12.66 35.35
C GLY A 84 25.05 -11.46 34.59
N LYS A 85 24.05 -11.64 33.72
CA LYS A 85 23.39 -10.56 32.97
C LYS A 85 21.87 -10.68 33.07
N SER A 86 21.17 -9.60 32.68
CA SER A 86 19.74 -9.63 32.44
C SER A 86 19.40 -10.58 31.28
N ASN A 87 18.14 -11.03 31.25
CA ASN A 87 17.62 -11.85 30.18
C ASN A 87 17.76 -11.14 28.83
N GLU A 88 18.22 -11.88 27.83
CA GLU A 88 18.44 -11.37 26.49
C GLU A 88 17.31 -11.81 25.57
N PHE A 89 16.53 -10.85 25.07
CA PHE A 89 15.49 -11.12 24.08
C PHE A 89 16.09 -11.22 22.68
N PHE A 90 15.75 -12.27 21.95
CA PHE A 90 16.28 -12.51 20.60
C PHE A 90 15.19 -12.53 19.52
N ARG A 91 13.93 -12.72 19.91
CA ARG A 91 12.79 -12.72 18.98
C ARG A 91 11.53 -12.15 19.63
N VAL A 92 10.74 -11.42 18.84
CA VAL A 92 9.37 -11.05 19.20
C VAL A 92 8.43 -11.54 18.11
N THR A 93 7.27 -12.04 18.50
CA THR A 93 6.20 -12.49 17.61
C THR A 93 4.91 -11.79 18.01
N ALA A 94 4.28 -11.09 17.07
CA ALA A 94 2.95 -10.54 17.21
C ALA A 94 1.99 -11.26 16.25
N THR A 95 0.84 -11.71 16.74
CA THR A 95 -0.13 -12.50 15.95
C THR A 95 -1.54 -12.00 16.16
N GLY A 96 -2.32 -12.03 15.07
CA GLY A 96 -3.72 -11.59 15.04
C GLY A 96 -3.82 -10.07 15.00
N ASN A 97 -4.57 -9.56 14.03
CA ASN A 97 -4.86 -8.13 13.85
C ASN A 97 -3.62 -7.23 14.06
N VAL A 98 -2.50 -7.57 13.42
CA VAL A 98 -1.26 -6.82 13.61
C VAL A 98 -1.38 -5.46 12.92
N ILE A 99 -1.19 -4.39 13.69
CA ILE A 99 -1.22 -3.01 13.21
C ILE A 99 0.03 -2.29 13.70
N ILE A 100 0.86 -1.83 12.76
CA ILE A 100 2.02 -0.98 13.05
C ILE A 100 1.67 0.44 12.63
N THR A 101 1.71 1.37 13.58
CA THR A 101 1.45 2.80 13.33
C THR A 101 2.73 3.59 13.56
N THR A 102 3.10 4.43 12.60
CA THR A 102 4.14 5.45 12.73
C THR A 102 3.54 6.81 12.29
N PRO A 103 4.24 7.94 12.49
CA PRO A 103 3.71 9.24 12.04
C PRO A 103 3.44 9.34 10.54
N LYS A 104 4.06 8.48 9.73
CA LYS A 104 3.99 8.56 8.27
C LYS A 104 3.07 7.53 7.64
N GLN A 105 2.80 6.42 8.32
CA GLN A 105 2.13 5.29 7.72
C GLN A 105 1.52 4.34 8.76
N VAL A 106 0.60 3.52 8.26
CA VAL A 106 0.04 2.38 8.99
C VAL A 106 0.24 1.11 8.17
N ILE A 107 0.69 0.03 8.82
CA ILE A 107 0.83 -1.29 8.21
C ILE A 107 -0.09 -2.27 8.93
N TYR A 108 -0.87 -3.01 8.15
CA TYR A 108 -1.75 -4.07 8.61
C TYR A 108 -1.20 -5.43 8.16
N ALA A 109 -1.19 -6.41 9.05
CA ALA A 109 -0.74 -7.77 8.78
C ALA A 109 -1.48 -8.77 9.68
N ASP A 110 -1.34 -10.06 9.40
CA ASP A 110 -1.86 -11.12 10.26
C ASP A 110 -0.81 -11.51 11.33
N ARG A 111 0.48 -11.32 11.01
CA ARG A 111 1.61 -11.67 11.86
C ARG A 111 2.82 -10.77 11.62
N ALA A 112 3.54 -10.44 12.68
CA ALA A 112 4.89 -9.87 12.63
C ALA A 112 5.87 -10.73 13.43
N ASP A 113 6.99 -11.09 12.83
CA ASP A 113 8.13 -11.70 13.51
C ASP A 113 9.31 -10.72 13.46
N TYR A 114 9.86 -10.35 14.62
CA TYR A 114 11.10 -9.58 14.70
C TYR A 114 12.23 -10.50 15.18
N GLU A 115 13.23 -10.70 14.32
CA GLU A 115 14.47 -11.38 14.68
C GLU A 115 15.51 -10.31 15.03
N ILE A 116 15.73 -10.11 16.34
CA ILE A 116 16.48 -8.98 16.88
C ILE A 116 17.94 -9.01 16.41
N GLU A 117 18.58 -10.17 16.50
CA GLU A 117 20.00 -10.33 16.12
C GLU A 117 20.26 -10.14 14.62
N LYS A 118 19.25 -10.42 13.78
CA LYS A 118 19.34 -10.22 12.33
C LYS A 118 18.82 -8.84 11.91
N SER A 119 18.31 -8.06 12.86
CA SER A 119 17.70 -6.75 12.65
C SER A 119 16.66 -6.76 11.52
N VAL A 120 15.83 -7.82 11.47
CA VAL A 120 14.81 -8.02 10.42
C VAL A 120 13.43 -8.24 11.00
N ILE A 121 12.47 -7.45 10.53
CA ILE A 121 11.05 -7.64 10.82
C ILE A 121 10.40 -8.25 9.59
N ILE A 122 9.66 -9.33 9.78
CA ILE A 122 8.95 -10.07 8.73
C ILE A 122 7.46 -9.98 9.03
N LEU A 123 6.74 -9.32 8.13
CA LEU A 123 5.30 -9.16 8.18
C LEU A 123 4.66 -10.11 7.18
N LYS A 124 3.65 -10.85 7.63
CA LYS A 124 2.90 -11.80 6.80
C LYS A 124 1.41 -11.53 6.93
N GLY A 125 0.71 -11.60 5.82
CA GLY A 125 -0.73 -11.48 5.81
C GLY A 125 -1.34 -11.80 4.45
N ASN A 126 -2.67 -11.88 4.41
CA ASN A 126 -3.42 -12.11 3.18
C ASN A 126 -4.42 -10.97 2.88
N PRO A 127 -3.97 -9.77 2.48
CA PRO A 127 -2.58 -9.34 2.29
C PRO A 127 -2.02 -8.52 3.47
N VAL A 128 -0.70 -8.37 3.54
CA VAL A 128 -0.08 -7.21 4.22
C VAL A 128 -0.52 -5.95 3.47
N LYS A 129 -0.97 -4.91 4.19
CA LYS A 129 -1.40 -3.63 3.63
C LYS A 129 -0.61 -2.49 4.25
N LEU A 130 -0.01 -1.64 3.43
CA LEU A 130 0.64 -0.41 3.86
C LEU A 130 -0.14 0.79 3.32
N VAL A 131 -0.40 1.76 4.19
CA VAL A 131 -1.08 3.02 3.85
C VAL A 131 -0.20 4.18 4.29
N ALA A 132 0.20 5.04 3.36
CA ALA A 132 1.03 6.22 3.59
C ALA A 132 0.47 7.43 2.84
N GLY A 133 -0.33 8.25 3.53
CA GLY A 133 -1.06 9.34 2.87
C GLY A 133 -2.06 8.82 1.83
N ASP A 134 -1.90 9.21 0.57
CA ASP A 134 -2.68 8.74 -0.57
C ASP A 134 -2.16 7.41 -1.16
N GLU A 135 -0.95 7.01 -0.78
CA GLU A 135 -0.29 5.81 -1.27
C GLU A 135 -0.78 4.56 -0.56
N ARG A 136 -0.94 3.49 -1.34
CA ARG A 136 -1.35 2.17 -0.86
C ARG A 136 -0.43 1.12 -1.46
N MET A 137 0.02 0.17 -0.65
CA MET A 137 0.74 -1.01 -1.11
C MET A 137 0.15 -2.27 -0.49
N THR A 138 0.05 -3.34 -1.28
CA THR A 138 -0.29 -4.68 -0.78
C THR A 138 0.71 -5.72 -1.26
N SER A 139 1.02 -6.68 -0.40
CA SER A 139 1.82 -7.87 -0.71
C SER A 139 1.42 -9.02 0.22
N LYS A 140 1.90 -10.25 0.00
CA LYS A 140 1.69 -11.32 1.02
C LYS A 140 2.75 -11.30 2.12
N GLU A 141 3.91 -10.72 1.83
CA GLU A 141 5.04 -10.65 2.75
C GLU A 141 5.78 -9.32 2.60
N LEU A 142 6.21 -8.75 3.72
CA LEU A 142 7.02 -7.54 3.77
C LEU A 142 8.15 -7.72 4.80
N GLU A 143 9.39 -7.64 4.33
CA GLU A 143 10.60 -7.70 5.16
C GLU A 143 11.21 -6.32 5.32
N LEU A 144 11.70 -6.04 6.53
CA LEU A 144 12.29 -4.75 6.89
C LEU A 144 13.65 -5.00 7.51
N TRP A 145 14.69 -4.81 6.72
CA TRP A 145 16.08 -5.05 7.07
C TRP A 145 16.73 -3.76 7.57
N GLN A 146 16.78 -3.58 8.89
CA GLN A 146 17.21 -2.32 9.50
C GLN A 146 18.70 -2.06 9.24
N ASP A 147 19.57 -3.05 9.48
CA ASP A 147 21.02 -2.89 9.27
C ASP A 147 21.40 -2.66 7.80
N LYS A 148 20.59 -3.22 6.90
CA LYS A 148 20.79 -3.07 5.45
C LYS A 148 20.14 -1.80 4.90
N ASN A 149 19.37 -1.06 5.72
CA ASN A 149 18.56 0.07 5.29
C ASN A 149 17.74 -0.31 4.03
N MET A 150 16.98 -1.40 4.12
CA MET A 150 16.27 -1.96 2.98
C MET A 150 14.91 -2.55 3.41
N ALA A 151 13.90 -2.43 2.54
CA ALA A 151 12.63 -3.13 2.67
C ALA A 151 12.38 -4.00 1.44
N VAL A 152 11.72 -5.15 1.62
CA VAL A 152 11.40 -6.08 0.52
C VAL A 152 9.95 -6.54 0.64
N ALA A 153 9.11 -6.09 -0.29
CA ALA A 153 7.76 -6.63 -0.48
C ALA A 153 7.82 -7.80 -1.46
N LYS A 154 7.16 -8.90 -1.13
CA LYS A 154 7.19 -10.15 -1.92
C LYS A 154 5.79 -10.71 -2.12
N LYS A 155 5.65 -11.44 -3.22
CA LYS A 155 4.46 -12.19 -3.66
C LYS A 155 3.29 -11.27 -3.96
N SER A 156 3.03 -11.08 -5.26
CA SER A 156 1.93 -10.27 -5.77
C SER A 156 1.91 -8.84 -5.20
N VAL A 157 3.03 -8.13 -5.34
CA VAL A 157 3.18 -6.75 -4.91
C VAL A 157 2.35 -5.83 -5.81
N VAL A 158 1.57 -4.97 -5.18
CA VAL A 158 0.80 -3.93 -5.85
C VAL A 158 1.03 -2.62 -5.10
N ALA A 159 1.54 -1.60 -5.78
CA ALA A 159 1.64 -0.24 -5.24
C ALA A 159 0.78 0.72 -6.07
N GLN A 160 0.06 1.62 -5.40
CA GLN A 160 -0.88 2.54 -6.02
C GLN A 160 -0.72 3.94 -5.44
N LYS A 161 -0.69 4.94 -6.33
CA LYS A 161 -0.84 6.36 -6.01
C LYS A 161 -1.61 7.06 -7.13
N ASP A 162 -2.70 7.74 -6.80
CA ASP A 162 -3.62 8.32 -7.78
C ASP A 162 -4.04 7.30 -8.85
N ALA A 163 -3.89 7.61 -10.14
CA ALA A 163 -4.11 6.70 -11.26
C ALA A 163 -2.92 5.76 -11.54
N ARG A 164 -1.77 5.95 -10.88
CA ARG A 164 -0.54 5.20 -11.13
C ARG A 164 -0.50 3.92 -10.30
N ARG A 165 -0.31 2.79 -10.98
CA ARG A 165 -0.25 1.46 -10.39
C ARG A 165 1.00 0.73 -10.85
N LEU A 166 1.72 0.13 -9.90
CA LEU A 166 2.81 -0.80 -10.13
C LEU A 166 2.35 -2.19 -9.66
N GLU A 167 2.60 -3.21 -10.47
CA GLU A 167 2.44 -4.62 -10.15
C GLU A 167 3.75 -5.36 -10.45
N SER A 168 4.19 -6.21 -9.52
CA SER A 168 5.31 -7.15 -9.69
C SER A 168 5.29 -8.27 -8.64
N GLU A 169 6.09 -9.32 -8.79
CA GLU A 169 6.19 -10.33 -7.74
C GLU A 169 7.08 -9.90 -6.57
N THR A 170 8.13 -9.10 -6.83
CA THR A 170 9.00 -8.56 -5.79
C THR A 170 9.27 -7.07 -6.01
N VAL A 171 9.29 -6.30 -4.92
CA VAL A 171 9.78 -4.91 -4.89
C VAL A 171 10.73 -4.72 -3.72
N LYS A 172 11.94 -4.27 -4.00
CA LYS A 172 12.95 -3.86 -3.01
C LYS A 172 13.01 -2.34 -2.96
N ALA A 173 13.08 -1.78 -1.76
CA ALA A 173 13.33 -0.36 -1.53
C ALA A 173 14.63 -0.19 -0.75
N TYR A 174 15.49 0.72 -1.19
CA TYR A 174 16.77 1.03 -0.55
C TYR A 174 16.73 2.44 0.02
N PHE A 175 17.06 2.59 1.30
CA PHE A 175 17.04 3.89 2.00
C PHE A 175 18.42 4.53 2.05
N ALA A 176 18.46 5.87 1.98
CA ALA A 176 19.69 6.64 2.03
C ALA A 176 20.41 6.51 3.39
N LYS A 177 21.74 6.39 3.37
CA LYS A 177 22.57 6.16 4.56
C LYS A 177 22.89 7.42 5.41
N LYS A 178 22.50 8.65 5.00
CA LYS A 178 22.98 9.90 5.63
C LYS A 178 21.93 11.00 5.87
N GLY A 179 22.00 11.62 7.06
CA GLY A 179 21.76 13.05 7.33
C GLY A 179 20.31 13.50 7.52
N ALA A 180 19.40 13.02 6.69
CA ALA A 180 17.97 13.05 6.95
C ALA A 180 17.55 11.59 7.09
N LYS A 181 17.01 11.22 8.25
CA LYS A 181 16.52 9.86 8.48
C LYS A 181 15.62 9.48 7.29
N ASN A 182 15.87 8.33 6.66
CA ASN A 182 14.90 7.50 5.93
C ASN A 182 14.27 8.03 4.62
N ASP A 183 14.97 8.79 3.78
CA ASP A 183 14.54 8.97 2.38
C ASP A 183 14.86 7.74 1.53
N ILE A 184 13.95 7.34 0.63
CA ILE A 184 14.18 6.23 -0.30
C ILE A 184 15.09 6.73 -1.44
N GLU A 185 16.18 6.01 -1.69
CA GLU A 185 17.10 6.27 -2.79
C GLU A 185 16.53 5.70 -4.10
N ARG A 186 16.14 4.43 -4.07
CA ARG A 186 15.62 3.72 -5.24
C ARG A 186 14.71 2.56 -4.88
N PHE A 187 13.90 2.18 -5.86
CA PHE A 187 13.12 0.94 -5.87
C PHE A 187 13.61 0.03 -6.99
N GLU A 188 13.60 -1.28 -6.74
CA GLU A 188 13.87 -2.32 -7.73
C GLU A 188 12.67 -3.27 -7.75
N ALA A 189 12.00 -3.36 -8.89
CA ALA A 189 10.88 -4.28 -9.13
C ALA A 189 11.36 -5.41 -10.04
N GLU A 190 11.04 -6.64 -9.66
CA GLU A 190 11.53 -7.87 -10.30
C GLU A 190 10.37 -8.80 -10.63
N ASP A 191 10.63 -9.77 -11.50
CA ASP A 191 9.75 -10.88 -11.81
C ASP A 191 8.40 -10.44 -12.41
N GLY A 192 8.48 -9.66 -13.50
CA GLY A 192 7.32 -9.21 -14.25
C GLY A 192 6.78 -7.89 -13.72
N VAL A 193 7.23 -6.80 -14.30
CA VAL A 193 6.84 -5.43 -13.94
C VAL A 193 5.74 -4.95 -14.87
N LYS A 194 4.66 -4.43 -14.30
CA LYS A 194 3.60 -3.74 -15.03
C LYS A 194 3.28 -2.41 -14.35
N ILE A 195 3.36 -1.33 -15.11
CA ILE A 195 3.05 0.02 -14.68
C ILE A 195 1.87 0.53 -15.51
N THR A 196 0.87 1.11 -14.87
CA THR A 196 -0.26 1.77 -15.55
C THR A 196 -0.51 3.15 -14.96
N ASN A 197 -1.03 4.08 -15.76
CA ASN A 197 -1.40 5.43 -15.29
C ASN A 197 -2.79 5.88 -15.79
N GLY A 198 -3.64 4.93 -16.16
CA GLY A 198 -4.98 5.16 -16.72
C GLY A 198 -5.02 5.44 -18.23
N LYS A 199 -3.90 5.85 -18.85
CA LYS A 199 -3.81 6.05 -20.31
C LYS A 199 -2.86 5.09 -20.98
N GLU A 200 -1.77 4.76 -20.30
CA GLU A 200 -0.72 3.89 -20.82
C GLU A 200 -0.50 2.69 -19.91
N THR A 201 -0.03 1.61 -20.51
CA THR A 201 0.50 0.43 -19.82
C THR A 201 1.92 0.20 -20.28
N VAL A 202 2.85 0.05 -19.34
CA VAL A 202 4.25 -0.30 -19.60
C VAL A 202 4.53 -1.62 -18.91
N THR A 203 5.06 -2.60 -19.64
CA THR A 203 5.51 -3.88 -19.08
C THR A 203 6.99 -4.11 -19.35
N GLY A 204 7.64 -4.90 -18.49
CA GLY A 204 8.99 -5.42 -18.68
C GLY A 204 9.32 -6.51 -17.66
N ASP A 205 10.47 -7.16 -17.77
CA ASP A 205 10.86 -8.24 -16.84
C ASP A 205 11.27 -7.69 -15.47
N SER A 206 11.96 -6.55 -15.47
CA SER A 206 12.44 -5.85 -14.27
C SER A 206 12.43 -4.33 -14.45
N GLY A 207 12.52 -3.59 -13.34
CA GLY A 207 12.60 -2.14 -13.39
C GLY A 207 13.29 -1.52 -12.18
N VAL A 208 14.03 -0.44 -12.39
CA VAL A 208 14.65 0.35 -11.34
C VAL A 208 14.10 1.77 -11.40
N TYR A 209 13.65 2.30 -10.27
CA TYR A 209 13.22 3.69 -10.13
C TYR A 209 14.12 4.44 -9.17
N TYR A 210 14.77 5.49 -9.66
CA TYR A 210 15.60 6.38 -8.87
C TYR A 210 14.78 7.59 -8.42
N VAL A 211 14.61 7.74 -7.11
CA VAL A 211 13.70 8.76 -6.54
C VAL A 211 14.25 10.17 -6.76
N ALA A 212 15.55 10.39 -6.53
CA ALA A 212 16.16 11.71 -6.62
C ALA A 212 16.13 12.31 -8.03
N SER A 213 16.28 11.48 -9.07
CA SER A 213 16.27 11.91 -10.47
C SER A 213 14.92 11.73 -11.16
N GLU A 214 13.94 11.15 -10.46
CA GLU A 214 12.63 10.78 -11.02
C GLU A 214 12.76 9.99 -12.33
N ARG A 215 13.72 9.05 -12.39
CA ARG A 215 14.03 8.25 -13.59
C ARG A 215 13.71 6.77 -13.34
N ALA A 216 12.87 6.19 -14.19
CA ALA A 216 12.59 4.76 -14.19
C ALA A 216 13.24 4.10 -15.41
N VAL A 217 13.87 2.94 -15.20
CA VAL A 217 14.45 2.12 -16.26
C VAL A 217 13.84 0.74 -16.19
N LEU A 218 13.08 0.33 -17.22
CA LEU A 218 12.58 -1.04 -17.34
C LEU A 218 13.45 -1.81 -18.34
N THR A 219 13.68 -3.08 -18.05
CA THR A 219 14.54 -3.95 -18.85
C THR A 219 13.87 -5.30 -19.09
N GLY A 220 14.09 -5.84 -20.29
CA GLY A 220 13.60 -7.16 -20.69
C GLY A 220 12.15 -7.11 -21.17
N ASN A 221 11.89 -7.66 -22.36
CA ASN A 221 10.56 -7.78 -22.98
C ASN A 221 9.69 -6.51 -22.85
N VAL A 222 10.28 -5.34 -23.07
CA VAL A 222 9.61 -4.08 -22.77
C VAL A 222 8.54 -3.78 -23.81
N LYS A 223 7.32 -3.50 -23.34
CA LYS A 223 6.19 -3.09 -24.17
C LYS A 223 5.52 -1.86 -23.56
N ILE A 224 5.35 -0.82 -24.37
CA ILE A 224 4.52 0.36 -24.04
C ILE A 224 3.26 0.27 -24.89
N GLU A 225 2.08 0.42 -24.28
CA GLU A 225 0.79 0.39 -24.95
C GLU A 225 -0.08 1.59 -24.55
N GLN A 226 -0.65 2.27 -25.55
CA GLN A 226 -1.55 3.42 -25.36
C GLN A 226 -2.58 3.51 -26.50
N GLY A 227 -3.87 3.45 -26.17
CA GLY A 227 -4.95 3.66 -27.13
C GLY A 227 -4.94 2.69 -28.32
N GLY A 228 -4.48 1.44 -28.12
CA GLY A 228 -4.32 0.42 -29.17
C GLY A 228 -3.00 0.51 -29.95
N ASN A 229 -2.21 1.57 -29.75
CA ASN A 229 -0.83 1.64 -30.25
C ASN A 229 0.10 0.91 -29.29
N TYR A 230 1.14 0.26 -29.80
CA TYR A 230 2.18 -0.31 -28.95
C TYR A 230 3.57 -0.21 -29.55
N ILE A 231 4.57 -0.15 -28.67
CA ILE A 231 5.99 -0.14 -29.02
C ILE A 231 6.70 -1.20 -28.20
N LEU A 232 7.58 -1.98 -28.85
CA LEU A 232 8.38 -3.05 -28.28
C LEU A 232 9.87 -2.70 -28.31
N GLY A 233 10.58 -3.00 -27.23
CA GLY A 233 12.02 -2.81 -27.10
C GLY A 233 12.61 -3.68 -25.98
N GLU A 234 13.89 -3.50 -25.69
CA GLU A 234 14.59 -4.22 -24.62
C GLU A 234 14.75 -3.37 -23.36
N VAL A 235 14.85 -2.05 -23.53
CA VAL A 235 15.01 -1.08 -22.43
C VAL A 235 14.07 0.10 -22.64
N ALA A 236 13.33 0.49 -21.61
CA ALA A 236 12.64 1.77 -21.52
C ALA A 236 13.34 2.66 -20.49
N ASP A 237 13.81 3.82 -20.90
CA ASP A 237 14.26 4.90 -20.02
C ASP A 237 13.17 5.97 -19.95
N ILE A 238 12.61 6.16 -18.77
CA ILE A 238 11.41 6.97 -18.54
C ILE A 238 11.76 8.09 -17.57
N ASN A 239 11.58 9.33 -18.03
CA ASN A 239 11.62 10.49 -17.16
C ASN A 239 10.23 10.73 -16.57
N MET A 240 10.06 10.44 -15.29
CA MET A 240 8.75 10.51 -14.60
C MET A 240 8.30 11.96 -14.33
N LYS A 241 9.22 12.93 -14.43
CA LYS A 241 8.94 14.35 -14.30
C LYS A 241 8.30 14.93 -15.56
N THR A 242 8.80 14.52 -16.73
CA THR A 242 8.33 15.03 -18.03
C THR A 242 7.37 14.08 -18.75
N GLY A 243 7.32 12.81 -18.35
CA GLY A 243 6.60 11.75 -19.05
C GLY A 243 7.28 11.27 -20.33
N VAL A 244 8.51 11.70 -20.61
CA VAL A 244 9.24 11.31 -21.83
C VAL A 244 9.83 9.91 -21.64
N SER A 245 9.40 8.98 -22.49
CA SER A 245 9.91 7.62 -22.56
C SER A 245 10.80 7.43 -23.79
N ARG A 246 11.98 6.83 -23.60
CA ARG A 246 12.90 6.44 -24.68
C ARG A 246 13.04 4.93 -24.69
N LEU A 247 12.63 4.30 -25.79
CA LEU A 247 12.80 2.88 -26.01
C LEU A 247 14.09 2.58 -26.76
N GLN A 248 14.82 1.57 -26.32
CA GLN A 248 16.10 1.18 -26.88
C GLN A 248 16.25 -0.34 -26.93
N THR A 249 17.16 -0.75 -27.80
CA THR A 249 17.69 -2.11 -27.98
C THR A 249 19.21 -1.95 -28.05
N PRO A 250 19.88 -1.67 -26.91
CA PRO A 250 21.30 -1.34 -26.89
C PRO A 250 22.14 -2.53 -27.37
N ALA A 251 23.28 -2.26 -27.99
CA ALA A 251 24.24 -3.32 -28.28
C ALA A 251 24.78 -3.92 -26.97
N SER A 252 25.03 -5.22 -26.96
CA SER A 252 25.73 -5.94 -25.89
C SER A 252 26.99 -6.59 -26.43
N ALA A 253 27.82 -7.18 -25.56
CA ALA A 253 29.00 -7.93 -25.99
C ALA A 253 28.67 -9.10 -26.93
N GLU A 254 27.42 -9.56 -26.95
CA GLU A 254 26.96 -10.74 -27.69
C GLU A 254 25.97 -10.40 -28.82
N ARG A 255 25.47 -9.16 -28.91
CA ARG A 255 24.50 -8.75 -29.95
C ARG A 255 24.68 -7.31 -30.39
N GLU A 256 24.59 -7.10 -31.70
CA GLU A 256 24.50 -5.77 -32.28
C GLU A 256 23.21 -5.04 -31.87
N LYS A 257 23.21 -3.71 -32.02
CA LYS A 257 22.07 -2.84 -31.71
C LYS A 257 20.82 -3.31 -32.48
N GLY A 258 19.80 -3.74 -31.76
CA GLY A 258 18.52 -4.16 -32.36
C GLY A 258 17.68 -2.98 -32.84
N LYS A 259 16.59 -3.28 -33.56
CA LYS A 259 15.58 -2.29 -33.97
C LYS A 259 14.38 -2.31 -33.02
N VAL A 260 13.98 -1.14 -32.54
CA VAL A 260 12.69 -0.92 -31.87
C VAL A 260 11.56 -1.11 -32.89
N ARG A 261 10.47 -1.76 -32.50
CA ARG A 261 9.30 -2.01 -33.37
C ARG A 261 8.07 -1.36 -32.76
N GLY A 262 7.21 -0.77 -33.57
CA GLY A 262 5.96 -0.19 -33.10
C GLY A 262 4.83 -0.35 -34.11
N VAL A 263 3.62 -0.49 -33.60
CA VAL A 263 2.38 -0.46 -34.39
C VAL A 263 1.58 0.76 -33.97
N PHE A 264 1.22 1.56 -34.96
CA PHE A 264 0.38 2.73 -34.80
C PHE A 264 -0.91 2.53 -35.57
N LEU A 265 -2.02 2.49 -34.85
CA LEU A 265 -3.36 2.45 -35.38
C LEU A 265 -3.87 3.90 -35.45
N PRO A 266 -3.97 4.50 -36.65
CA PRO A 266 -4.57 5.83 -36.78
C PRO A 266 -6.04 5.77 -36.35
N GLU A 267 -6.47 6.73 -35.54
CA GLU A 267 -7.88 6.84 -35.15
C GLU A 267 -8.73 6.97 -36.41
N LYS A 268 -9.60 5.98 -36.67
CA LYS A 268 -10.68 6.17 -37.64
C LYS A 268 -11.51 7.34 -37.15
N LYS A 269 -11.47 8.47 -37.86
CA LYS A 269 -12.39 9.60 -37.64
C LYS A 269 -13.79 9.00 -37.50
N ARG A 270 -14.33 8.99 -36.28
CA ARG A 270 -15.76 8.77 -36.08
C ARG A 270 -16.43 9.89 -36.85
N LYS A 271 -17.00 9.59 -38.01
CA LYS A 271 -17.92 10.50 -38.68
C LYS A 271 -18.98 10.80 -37.63
N SER A 272 -19.01 12.02 -37.13
CA SER A 272 -20.15 12.52 -36.38
C SER A 272 -21.32 12.50 -37.35
N ASN A 273 -22.08 11.40 -37.35
CA ASN A 273 -23.46 11.50 -37.82
C ASN A 273 -24.12 12.41 -36.81
N LYS A 274 -24.24 13.68 -37.21
CA LYS A 274 -25.14 14.65 -36.62
C LYS A 274 -26.51 13.97 -36.64
N ILE A 275 -26.93 13.41 -35.50
CA ILE A 275 -28.32 13.04 -35.29
C ILE A 275 -29.02 14.38 -35.25
N GLU A 276 -29.59 14.75 -36.39
CA GLU A 276 -30.50 15.86 -36.53
C GLU A 276 -31.71 15.52 -35.66
N SER A 277 -31.79 16.16 -34.50
CA SER A 277 -32.93 16.05 -33.60
C SER A 277 -34.11 16.75 -34.27
N ASN A 278 -34.88 16.02 -35.06
CA ASN A 278 -36.22 16.43 -35.42
C ASN A 278 -37.18 15.91 -34.34
N PRO A 279 -37.85 16.77 -33.55
CA PRO A 279 -38.82 16.30 -32.58
C PRO A 279 -40.07 15.84 -33.34
N ALA A 280 -40.36 14.55 -33.34
CA ALA A 280 -41.63 14.03 -33.81
C ALA A 280 -42.76 14.47 -32.84
N PRO A 281 -43.96 14.84 -33.32
CA PRO A 281 -45.05 15.30 -32.46
C PRO A 281 -45.62 14.16 -31.62
N LEU A 282 -45.96 14.45 -30.36
CA LEU A 282 -46.69 13.57 -29.46
C LEU A 282 -48.05 13.16 -30.08
N PRO A 283 -48.46 11.88 -29.99
CA PRO A 283 -49.78 11.44 -30.47
C PRO A 283 -50.89 12.06 -29.63
N LYS A 284 -51.88 12.67 -30.30
CA LYS A 284 -53.17 13.02 -29.70
C LYS A 284 -54.03 11.77 -29.66
N GLU A 285 -54.35 11.26 -28.47
CA GLU A 285 -55.41 10.27 -28.31
C GLU A 285 -56.78 10.94 -28.44
N THR A 286 -57.47 10.60 -29.53
CA THR A 286 -58.90 10.85 -29.74
C THR A 286 -59.73 9.70 -29.17
N VAL A 287 -60.66 10.04 -28.28
CA VAL A 287 -61.72 9.20 -27.70
C VAL A 287 -62.84 8.92 -28.71
N SER A 288 -63.45 7.72 -28.68
CA SER A 288 -64.90 7.43 -28.95
C SER A 288 -65.24 5.91 -28.95
N PRO A 289 -66.50 5.43 -28.78
CA PRO A 289 -67.01 4.93 -27.49
C PRO A 289 -67.67 3.51 -27.55
N LYS A 290 -68.01 2.90 -26.40
CA LYS A 290 -69.21 2.03 -26.27
C LYS A 290 -69.66 1.73 -24.83
N LYS A 291 -70.93 2.08 -24.57
CA LYS A 291 -71.99 1.58 -23.65
C LYS A 291 -71.59 0.81 -22.38
N LYS A 292 -71.95 1.33 -21.20
CA LYS A 292 -73.21 1.16 -20.41
C LYS A 292 -73.25 -0.19 -19.67
N ASP A 293 -73.11 -0.16 -18.35
CA ASP A 293 -74.20 -0.49 -17.44
C ASP A 293 -73.94 -0.04 -15.99
N GLU A 294 -75.06 0.13 -15.31
CA GLU A 294 -75.42 0.85 -14.10
C GLU A 294 -75.07 0.11 -12.79
N LYS A 295 -74.60 0.84 -11.75
CA LYS A 295 -75.32 1.12 -10.47
C LYS A 295 -74.38 1.56 -9.32
N HIS A 296 -74.78 2.68 -8.69
CA HIS A 296 -74.85 3.00 -7.25
C HIS A 296 -73.99 2.18 -6.26
N ASN A 297 -73.39 2.72 -5.18
CA ASN A 297 -73.61 3.94 -4.40
C ASN A 297 -72.41 4.11 -3.42
N ASP A 298 -72.18 5.35 -2.94
CA ASP A 298 -71.77 5.75 -1.58
C ASP A 298 -70.59 5.03 -0.88
N SER A 299 -69.63 5.64 -0.18
CA SER A 299 -69.50 6.95 0.45
C SER A 299 -68.09 7.06 1.04
N ALA A 300 -67.68 8.32 1.29
CA ALA A 300 -66.61 8.84 2.14
C ALA A 300 -65.81 7.89 3.07
N SER A 301 -64.50 8.15 3.17
CA SER A 301 -63.94 8.81 4.37
C SER A 301 -62.45 9.13 4.22
N ASN A 302 -62.11 10.37 4.53
CA ASN A 302 -60.75 10.89 4.72
C ASN A 302 -60.11 10.40 6.03
N GLY A 303 -58.78 10.37 6.03
CA GLY A 303 -57.95 10.90 7.12
C GLY A 303 -57.29 9.90 8.07
N LYS A 304 -55.97 10.06 8.29
CA LYS A 304 -55.25 10.20 9.58
C LYS A 304 -53.73 10.08 9.32
N LEU A 305 -52.94 11.17 9.28
CA LEU A 305 -52.35 11.98 10.36
C LEU A 305 -51.48 11.22 11.38
N LEU A 306 -50.16 11.42 11.20
CA LEU A 306 -49.03 11.60 12.14
C LEU A 306 -49.18 11.14 13.60
N GLY A 307 -48.13 10.46 14.09
CA GLY A 307 -47.86 10.27 15.51
C GLY A 307 -46.36 10.34 15.80
N THR A 308 -45.96 11.43 16.46
CA THR A 308 -44.71 11.63 17.21
C THR A 308 -44.78 10.93 18.57
N SER A 309 -43.66 10.47 19.14
CA SER A 309 -43.36 10.71 20.57
C SER A 309 -41.91 10.37 20.92
N ASP A 310 -41.26 11.35 21.55
CA ASP A 310 -40.02 11.26 22.33
C ASP A 310 -40.17 10.46 23.63
N ALA A 311 -39.00 10.24 24.25
CA ALA A 311 -38.67 10.13 25.67
C ALA A 311 -38.56 8.73 26.32
N ALA A 312 -37.33 8.30 26.55
CA ALA A 312 -36.68 8.28 27.88
C ALA A 312 -35.17 8.02 27.74
#